data_AF-A0A535FPC5-F1
#
_entry.id   AF-A0A535FPC5-F1
#
_cell.length_a   1.000
_cell.length_b   1.000
_cell.length_c   1.000
_cell.angle_alpha   90.00
_cell.angle_beta   90.00
_cell.angle_gamma   90.00
#
_symmetry.space_group_name_H-M   'P 1'
#
loop_
_entity.id
_entity.type
_entity.pdbx_description
1 polymer ?
#
loop_
_entity_poly.entity_id
_entity_poly.type
_entity_poly.pdbx_seq_one_letter_code
_entity_poly.pdbx_strand_id
1 'polypeptide(L)'
;MKQRRGIRVKAMRDKDTQLTRRGVLLAGTGAFGLAALASQATTAFAHNSEQSAISGMQGTDQEWKAVASVFNVEGTIVPGGVLLIELPRIDLHPTVFGVAVKPAIGFVTQIAFQHIAEQTIVKYQMVLLDSEVNPVLTALFAQNLQPRTTNFNALQNHFLELQPQVKFLHGTTIGDAVTIAKALRTALSQSKQPFQSSSPGTTGLANQQIASIIGGMEKISDSVLSVAVARNETICELGHVLKPTMQVSSMFNFQAIANGRAAVHGECILLPSEVDAVARTLRKHSFEVMAVHNHELFIRPLFYYLHSFSTGEPLTLAQYIRDALNQTNSRFV
;
A
#
# COMPACT_ATOMS: atom_id res chain seq x y z
N MET A 1 21.56 52.18 11.17
CA MET A 1 22.40 51.38 10.25
C MET A 1 22.39 49.93 10.74
N LYS A 2 21.60 49.02 10.13
CA LYS A 2 22.03 47.94 9.20
C LYS A 2 23.29 47.20 9.70
N GLN A 3 23.26 45.88 9.97
CA GLN A 3 23.16 44.84 8.93
C GLN A 3 22.54 43.53 9.45
N ARG A 4 21.57 43.00 8.69
CA ARG A 4 21.11 41.61 8.73
C ARG A 4 22.09 40.75 7.92
N ARG A 5 22.57 39.62 8.47
CA ARG A 5 23.29 38.60 7.72
C ARG A 5 22.28 37.74 6.95
N GLY A 6 22.29 37.86 5.63
CA GLY A 6 21.47 37.06 4.72
C GLY A 6 22.07 35.66 4.52
N ILE A 7 21.22 34.65 4.61
CA ILE A 7 21.49 33.26 4.23
C ILE A 7 21.53 33.20 2.69
N ARG A 8 22.65 32.77 2.11
CA ARG A 8 22.79 32.51 0.67
C ARG A 8 22.12 31.17 0.33
N VAL A 9 20.95 31.23 -0.29
CA VAL A 9 20.37 30.07 -0.99
C VAL A 9 21.11 29.91 -2.32
N LYS A 10 21.70 28.73 -2.53
CA LYS A 10 22.40 28.36 -3.75
C LYS A 10 21.38 28.09 -4.86
N ALA A 11 21.41 28.88 -5.92
CA ALA A 11 20.53 28.73 -7.07
C ALA A 11 20.84 27.41 -7.83
N MET A 12 19.81 26.60 -8.09
CA MET A 12 19.88 25.46 -9.02
C MET A 12 19.57 25.95 -10.44
N ARG A 13 20.58 25.94 -11.32
CA ARG A 13 20.46 25.74 -12.77
C ARG A 13 20.59 24.22 -13.00
N ASP A 14 19.94 23.54 -13.92
CA ASP A 14 19.59 23.89 -15.29
C ASP A 14 18.34 23.07 -15.71
N LYS A 15 17.46 23.68 -16.49
CA LYS A 15 16.45 22.99 -17.29
C LYS A 15 17.01 22.97 -18.71
N ASP A 16 17.05 21.79 -19.32
CA ASP A 16 16.86 21.55 -20.76
C ASP A 16 17.72 20.37 -21.24
N THR A 17 17.13 19.18 -21.27
CA THR A 17 17.47 18.17 -22.28
C THR A 17 16.21 17.44 -22.70
N GLN A 18 15.70 17.88 -23.85
CA GLN A 18 14.54 17.33 -24.52
C GLN A 18 14.85 15.93 -25.07
N LEU A 19 13.94 15.00 -24.80
CA LEU A 19 13.86 13.69 -25.44
C LEU A 19 13.49 13.88 -26.92
N THR A 20 14.32 13.37 -27.83
CA THR A 20 13.94 13.24 -29.25
C THR A 20 13.87 11.75 -29.61
N ARG A 21 12.64 11.31 -29.94
CA ARG A 21 12.35 10.02 -30.58
C ARG A 21 12.73 10.09 -32.06
N ARG A 22 13.36 9.04 -32.61
CA ARG A 22 13.13 8.55 -33.98
C ARG A 22 13.84 7.21 -34.23
N GLY A 23 13.12 6.28 -34.84
CA GLY A 23 13.62 5.02 -35.38
C GLY A 23 12.48 4.03 -35.64
N VAL A 24 11.94 4.03 -36.87
CA VAL A 24 10.92 3.09 -37.36
C VAL A 24 11.44 2.45 -38.65
N LEU A 25 10.97 1.21 -38.91
CA LEU A 25 11.02 0.38 -40.15
C LEU A 25 12.31 -0.45 -40.34
N LEU A 26 12.31 -1.70 -40.87
CA LEU A 26 11.45 -2.50 -41.77
C LEU A 26 11.70 -4.01 -41.45
N ALA A 27 10.69 -4.90 -41.40
CA ALA A 27 10.15 -5.76 -42.48
C ALA A 27 10.54 -7.25 -42.35
N GLY A 28 9.58 -8.14 -42.63
CA GLY A 28 9.81 -9.58 -42.73
C GLY A 28 8.50 -10.36 -42.85
N THR A 29 7.97 -10.45 -44.07
CA THR A 29 6.87 -11.34 -44.47
C THR A 29 7.32 -12.79 -44.58
N GLY A 30 6.47 -13.74 -44.19
CA GLY A 30 6.63 -15.16 -44.53
C GLY A 30 5.41 -15.98 -44.09
N ALA A 31 4.62 -16.46 -45.05
CA ALA A 31 3.42 -17.26 -44.85
C ALA A 31 3.65 -18.74 -45.16
N PHE A 32 2.69 -19.56 -44.72
CA PHE A 32 2.33 -20.94 -45.10
C PHE A 32 2.85 -22.13 -44.26
N GLY A 33 1.88 -22.97 -43.85
CA GLY A 33 2.09 -24.41 -43.64
C GLY A 33 1.23 -25.05 -42.54
N LEU A 34 0.02 -25.52 -42.87
CA LEU A 34 -0.70 -26.53 -42.09
C LEU A 34 0.02 -27.89 -42.19
N ALA A 35 0.21 -28.59 -41.07
CA ALA A 35 0.18 -30.05 -41.02
C ALA A 35 -0.14 -30.53 -39.60
N ALA A 36 -1.24 -31.27 -39.47
CA ALA A 36 -1.58 -32.07 -38.31
C ALA A 36 -0.90 -33.44 -38.40
N LEU A 37 -0.37 -33.95 -37.28
CA LEU A 37 -0.38 -35.37 -36.84
C LEU A 37 0.63 -35.58 -35.71
N ALA A 38 0.14 -35.88 -34.50
CA ALA A 38 0.51 -37.04 -33.69
C ALA A 38 -0.03 -36.87 -32.26
N SER A 39 -1.14 -37.53 -31.98
CA SER A 39 -1.50 -37.91 -30.61
C SER A 39 -0.59 -39.07 -30.19
N GLN A 40 0.20 -38.84 -29.12
CA GLN A 40 0.61 -39.81 -28.10
C GLN A 40 1.71 -39.17 -27.23
N ALA A 41 1.31 -38.28 -26.32
CA ALA A 41 2.10 -37.91 -25.15
C ALA A 41 1.22 -37.10 -24.17
N THR A 42 0.13 -37.67 -23.66
CA THR A 42 -0.77 -36.91 -22.76
C THR A 42 -0.87 -37.45 -21.33
N THR A 43 -0.04 -38.43 -20.95
CA THR A 43 0.01 -38.90 -19.55
C THR A 43 1.28 -38.50 -18.78
N ALA A 44 2.37 -38.10 -19.45
CA ALA A 44 3.60 -37.65 -18.78
C ALA A 44 3.65 -36.13 -18.52
N PHE A 45 2.98 -35.32 -19.34
CA PHE A 45 2.98 -33.85 -19.18
C PHE A 45 2.07 -33.36 -18.06
N ALA A 46 0.96 -34.06 -17.79
CA ALA A 46 0.03 -33.69 -16.71
C ALA A 46 0.63 -33.92 -15.31
N HIS A 47 1.36 -35.02 -15.12
CA HIS A 47 2.01 -35.32 -13.83
C HIS A 47 3.21 -34.41 -13.55
N ASN A 48 3.99 -34.07 -14.58
CA ASN A 48 5.10 -33.11 -14.46
C ASN A 48 4.61 -31.67 -14.23
N SER A 49 3.46 -31.27 -14.78
CA SER A 49 2.88 -29.94 -14.53
C SER A 49 2.31 -29.82 -13.12
N GLU A 50 1.66 -30.86 -12.60
CA GLU A 50 1.14 -30.87 -11.22
C GLU A 50 2.29 -30.92 -10.20
N GLN A 51 3.32 -31.74 -10.44
CA GLN A 51 4.46 -31.82 -9.54
C GLN A 51 5.33 -30.55 -9.57
N SER A 52 5.49 -29.92 -10.75
CA SER A 52 6.17 -28.61 -10.85
C SER A 52 5.36 -27.48 -10.23
N ALA A 53 4.02 -27.51 -10.33
CA ALA A 53 3.14 -26.54 -9.67
C ALA A 53 3.15 -26.71 -8.14
N ILE A 54 3.12 -27.95 -7.65
CA ILE A 54 3.21 -28.27 -6.21
C ILE A 54 4.60 -27.90 -5.66
N SER A 55 5.69 -28.19 -6.38
CA SER A 55 7.04 -27.77 -5.99
C SER A 55 7.24 -26.24 -6.07
N GLY A 56 6.63 -25.57 -7.05
CA GLY A 56 6.63 -24.11 -7.16
C GLY A 56 5.85 -23.42 -6.03
N MET A 57 4.70 -23.98 -5.64
CA MET A 57 3.92 -23.51 -4.48
C MET A 57 4.66 -23.77 -3.16
N GLN A 58 5.28 -24.94 -2.97
CA GLN A 58 6.08 -25.23 -1.78
C GLN A 58 7.32 -24.33 -1.66
N GLY A 59 8.00 -24.02 -2.77
CA GLY A 59 9.13 -23.09 -2.79
C GLY A 59 8.71 -21.66 -2.42
N THR A 60 7.55 -21.21 -2.93
CA THR A 60 6.94 -19.92 -2.60
C THR A 60 6.59 -19.82 -1.11
N ASP A 61 5.96 -20.86 -0.55
CA ASP A 61 5.60 -20.89 0.86
C ASP A 61 6.82 -20.85 1.79
N GLN A 62 7.93 -21.48 1.38
CA GLN A 62 9.17 -21.47 2.16
C GLN A 62 9.88 -20.11 2.09
N GLU A 63 9.89 -19.46 0.93
CA GLU A 63 10.42 -18.09 0.79
C GLU A 63 9.60 -17.09 1.63
N TRP A 64 8.28 -17.16 1.59
CA TRP A 64 7.41 -16.29 2.40
C TRP A 64 7.60 -16.49 3.90
N LYS A 65 7.77 -17.74 4.36
CA LYS A 65 8.18 -18.01 5.74
C LYS A 65 9.55 -17.41 6.07
N ALA A 66 10.51 -17.51 5.16
CA ALA A 66 11.83 -16.92 5.36
C ALA A 66 11.75 -15.38 5.45
N VAL A 67 10.99 -14.72 4.58
CA VAL A 67 10.74 -13.27 4.64
C VAL A 67 10.07 -12.88 5.94
N ALA A 68 9.00 -13.55 6.34
CA ALA A 68 8.25 -13.23 7.56
C ALA A 68 9.11 -13.41 8.82
N SER A 69 9.97 -14.44 8.84
CA SER A 69 10.90 -14.69 9.95
C SER A 69 11.90 -13.55 10.19
N VAL A 70 12.27 -12.78 9.17
CA VAL A 70 13.16 -11.61 9.31
C VAL A 70 12.52 -10.54 10.22
N PHE A 71 11.20 -10.45 10.20
CA PHE A 71 10.42 -9.51 11.00
C PHE A 71 9.87 -10.13 12.29
N ASN A 72 10.20 -11.39 12.60
CA ASN A 72 9.67 -12.14 13.75
C ASN A 72 8.13 -12.18 13.80
N VAL A 73 7.49 -12.28 12.63
CA VAL A 73 6.03 -12.42 12.49
C VAL A 73 5.71 -13.51 11.48
N GLU A 74 4.45 -13.96 11.44
CA GLU A 74 3.99 -14.95 10.44
C GLU A 74 3.66 -14.31 9.08
N GLY A 75 3.23 -13.05 9.08
CA GLY A 75 2.67 -12.40 7.90
C GLY A 75 1.30 -12.96 7.50
N THR A 76 0.75 -12.46 6.41
CA THR A 76 -0.52 -12.94 5.84
C THR A 76 -0.38 -13.08 4.34
N ILE A 77 -0.64 -14.27 3.81
CA ILE A 77 -0.74 -14.48 2.37
C ILE A 77 -2.17 -14.13 1.95
N VAL A 78 -2.31 -13.13 1.09
CA VAL A 78 -3.60 -12.59 0.63
C VAL A 78 -3.88 -13.01 -0.82
N PRO A 79 -5.12 -12.86 -1.32
CA PRO A 79 -5.47 -13.25 -2.69
C PRO A 79 -4.49 -12.71 -3.74
N GLY A 80 -4.08 -13.58 -4.66
CA GLY A 80 -3.05 -13.26 -5.65
C GLY A 80 -1.62 -13.56 -5.22
N GLY A 81 -1.42 -14.25 -4.08
CA GLY A 81 -0.12 -14.77 -3.64
C GLY A 81 0.80 -13.74 -3.02
N VAL A 82 0.27 -12.57 -2.66
CA VAL A 82 1.03 -11.49 -2.03
C VAL A 82 1.26 -11.82 -0.56
N LEU A 83 2.50 -11.72 -0.08
CA LEU A 83 2.80 -11.76 1.35
C LEU A 83 2.69 -10.34 1.92
N LEU A 84 1.89 -10.20 2.96
CA LEU A 84 1.70 -8.95 3.69
C LEU A 84 2.30 -9.05 5.09
N ILE A 85 3.18 -8.12 5.42
CA ILE A 85 3.74 -7.91 6.76
C ILE A 85 3.14 -6.63 7.33
N GLU A 86 2.51 -6.72 8.49
CA GLU A 86 1.88 -5.60 9.19
C GLU A 86 2.45 -5.49 10.60
N LEU A 87 3.10 -4.36 10.86
CA LEU A 87 3.77 -4.05 12.12
C LEU A 87 3.09 -2.81 12.75
N PRO A 88 2.04 -3.01 13.56
CA PRO A 88 1.36 -1.91 14.24
C PRO A 88 2.29 -1.19 15.23
N ARG A 89 2.17 0.13 15.32
CA ARG A 89 2.86 0.95 16.34
C ARG A 89 2.18 0.82 17.70
N ILE A 90 2.20 -0.39 18.27
CA ILE A 90 1.61 -0.71 19.59
C ILE A 90 2.30 0.02 20.76
N ASP A 91 3.47 0.60 20.52
CA ASP A 91 4.17 1.49 21.46
C ASP A 91 3.54 2.90 21.52
N LEU A 92 2.73 3.26 20.52
CA LEU A 92 2.08 4.57 20.44
C LEU A 92 0.62 4.51 20.92
N HIS A 93 0.16 5.63 21.47
CA HIS A 93 -1.21 5.82 21.94
C HIS A 93 -1.84 7.01 21.21
N PRO A 94 -2.17 6.86 19.91
CA PRO A 94 -2.56 7.99 19.09
C PRO A 94 -3.94 8.54 19.44
N THR A 95 -4.08 9.85 19.28
CA THR A 95 -5.36 10.56 19.29
C THR A 95 -5.50 11.38 18.02
N VAL A 96 -6.71 11.42 17.46
CA VAL A 96 -7.05 12.23 16.25
C VAL A 96 -8.25 13.08 16.61
N PHE A 97 -8.13 14.41 16.52
CA PHE A 97 -9.14 15.34 17.07
C PHE A 97 -9.53 15.02 18.53
N GLY A 98 -8.56 14.60 19.33
CA GLY A 98 -8.77 14.19 20.74
C GLY A 98 -9.46 12.84 20.94
N VAL A 99 -9.84 12.13 19.87
CA VAL A 99 -10.40 10.77 19.95
C VAL A 99 -9.26 9.78 20.03
N ALA A 100 -9.22 8.96 21.09
CA ALA A 100 -8.26 7.87 21.20
C ALA A 100 -8.52 6.80 20.14
N VAL A 101 -7.49 6.46 19.37
CA VAL A 101 -7.57 5.45 18.31
C VAL A 101 -6.52 4.36 18.51
N LYS A 102 -6.85 3.17 18.03
CA LYS A 102 -5.99 2.00 18.03
C LYS A 102 -4.99 2.05 16.89
N PRO A 103 -3.80 1.44 17.02
CA PRO A 103 -2.83 1.41 15.94
C PRO A 103 -3.38 0.87 14.62
N ALA A 104 -4.24 -0.16 14.66
CA ALA A 104 -4.83 -0.75 13.46
C ALA A 104 -5.73 0.19 12.63
N ILE A 105 -6.11 1.38 13.14
CA ILE A 105 -6.88 2.35 12.35
C ILE A 105 -6.07 2.98 11.19
N GLY A 106 -4.73 2.93 11.28
CA GLY A 106 -3.85 3.54 10.27
C GLY A 106 -2.39 3.73 10.69
N PHE A 107 -1.99 3.34 11.90
CA PHE A 107 -0.61 3.43 12.42
C PHE A 107 0.10 2.08 12.31
N VAL A 108 0.08 1.53 11.11
CA VAL A 108 0.67 0.23 10.79
C VAL A 108 1.74 0.42 9.74
N THR A 109 2.97 0.04 10.08
CA THR A 109 4.03 -0.15 9.08
C THR A 109 3.66 -1.38 8.26
N GLN A 110 3.47 -1.22 6.96
CA GLN A 110 3.00 -2.27 6.06
C GLN A 110 4.06 -2.53 4.99
N ILE A 111 4.36 -3.80 4.73
CA ILE A 111 5.30 -4.23 3.69
C ILE A 111 4.63 -5.35 2.89
N ALA A 112 4.40 -5.11 1.61
CA ALA A 112 3.73 -6.04 0.70
C ALA A 112 4.74 -6.57 -0.32
N PHE A 113 4.80 -7.89 -0.47
CA PHE A 113 5.70 -8.61 -1.36
C PHE A 113 4.89 -9.32 -2.44
N GLN A 114 5.16 -9.02 -3.71
CA GLN A 114 4.55 -9.69 -4.84
C GLN A 114 5.64 -10.22 -5.78
N HIS A 115 5.56 -11.51 -6.11
CA HIS A 115 6.41 -12.09 -7.15
C HIS A 115 6.17 -11.43 -8.52
N ILE A 116 7.26 -11.16 -9.22
CA ILE A 116 7.30 -10.66 -10.60
C ILE A 116 8.42 -11.38 -11.36
N ALA A 117 8.08 -12.15 -12.40
CA ALA A 117 9.08 -12.95 -13.13
C ALA A 117 10.04 -13.67 -12.15
N GLU A 118 11.35 -13.42 -12.26
CA GLU A 118 12.40 -14.01 -11.41
C GLU A 118 12.75 -13.18 -10.16
N GLN A 119 11.94 -12.18 -9.80
CA GLN A 119 12.19 -11.26 -8.69
C GLN A 119 10.90 -11.00 -7.88
N THR A 120 11.01 -10.14 -6.88
CA THR A 120 9.87 -9.65 -6.09
C THR A 120 9.83 -8.13 -6.15
N ILE A 121 8.65 -7.56 -6.41
CA ILE A 121 8.36 -6.16 -6.18
C ILE A 121 7.81 -6.02 -4.76
N VAL A 122 8.41 -5.10 -4.00
CA VAL A 122 8.09 -4.86 -2.61
C VAL A 122 7.73 -3.40 -2.44
N LYS A 123 6.55 -3.16 -1.87
CA LYS A 123 6.08 -1.82 -1.52
C LYS A 123 5.95 -1.72 -0.02
N TYR A 124 6.36 -0.58 0.54
CA TYR A 124 6.32 -0.40 1.99
C TYR A 124 5.92 1.01 2.39
N GLN A 125 5.17 1.06 3.48
CA GLN A 125 4.87 2.24 4.26
C GLN A 125 5.45 2.04 5.65
N MET A 126 6.23 3.00 6.15
CA MET A 126 6.73 3.03 7.52
C MET A 126 6.09 4.17 8.31
N VAL A 127 5.64 3.88 9.53
CA VAL A 127 5.07 4.87 10.44
C VAL A 127 6.12 5.30 11.46
N LEU A 128 6.61 6.52 11.32
CA LEU A 128 7.79 7.02 12.05
C LEU A 128 7.46 8.29 12.82
N LEU A 129 7.94 8.42 14.04
CA LEU A 129 8.00 9.71 14.72
C LEU A 129 8.99 10.62 13.99
N ASP A 130 8.84 11.95 14.11
CA ASP A 130 9.73 12.92 13.45
C ASP A 130 11.22 12.67 13.77
N SER A 131 11.53 12.26 15.00
CA SER A 131 12.90 11.93 15.44
C SER A 131 13.45 10.62 14.83
N GLU A 132 12.57 9.74 14.35
CA GLU A 132 12.92 8.43 13.78
C GLU A 132 13.15 8.49 12.26
N VAL A 133 12.60 9.50 11.57
CA VAL A 133 12.63 9.60 10.10
C VAL A 133 14.05 9.56 9.52
N ASN A 134 14.92 10.49 9.93
CA ASN A 134 16.25 10.60 9.34
C ASN A 134 17.21 9.45 9.72
N PRO A 135 17.20 8.93 10.96
CA PRO A 135 17.93 7.70 11.29
C PRO A 135 17.52 6.51 10.40
N VAL A 136 16.22 6.30 10.20
CA VAL A 136 15.70 5.23 9.33
C VAL A 136 16.11 5.46 7.87
N LEU A 137 15.96 6.67 7.34
CA LEU A 137 16.40 7.02 5.97
C LEU A 137 17.90 6.80 5.77
N THR A 138 18.72 7.17 6.74
CA THR A 138 20.17 6.97 6.68
C THR A 138 20.50 5.48 6.56
N ALA A 139 19.90 4.65 7.41
CA ALA A 139 20.10 3.21 7.36
C ALA A 139 19.52 2.58 6.08
N LEU A 140 18.40 3.09 5.56
CA LEU A 140 17.77 2.64 4.32
C LEU A 140 18.65 2.95 3.10
N PHE A 141 19.19 4.16 3.00
CA PHE A 141 20.07 4.56 1.88
C PHE A 141 21.44 3.89 1.91
N ALA A 142 21.88 3.38 3.06
CA ALA A 142 23.06 2.53 3.15
C ALA A 142 22.83 1.13 2.56
N GLN A 143 21.58 0.71 2.36
CA GLN A 143 21.26 -0.58 1.75
C GLN A 143 21.39 -0.51 0.21
N ASN A 144 21.78 -1.63 -0.40
CA ASN A 144 21.90 -1.72 -1.87
C ASN A 144 20.58 -2.12 -2.54
N LEU A 145 19.47 -1.45 -2.17
CA LEU A 145 18.15 -1.70 -2.75
C LEU A 145 18.01 -1.06 -4.14
N GLN A 146 17.28 -1.73 -5.03
CA GLN A 146 17.08 -1.33 -6.43
C GLN A 146 15.59 -1.25 -6.79
N PRO A 147 15.20 -0.41 -7.78
CA PRO A 147 16.02 0.66 -8.32
C PRO A 147 16.22 1.76 -7.27
N ARG A 148 17.43 2.32 -7.18
CA ARG A 148 17.75 3.37 -6.18
C ARG A 148 16.80 4.56 -6.20
N THR A 149 16.12 4.79 -7.33
CA THR A 149 15.17 5.87 -7.55
C THR A 149 13.84 5.73 -6.81
N THR A 150 13.51 4.56 -6.25
CA THR A 150 12.20 4.31 -5.61
C THR A 150 12.28 3.83 -4.16
N ASN A 151 13.49 3.68 -3.60
CA ASN A 151 13.66 3.34 -2.19
C ASN A 151 13.10 4.42 -1.24
N PHE A 152 12.78 5.61 -1.77
CA PHE A 152 12.11 6.68 -1.04
C PHE A 152 11.20 7.41 -2.02
N ASN A 153 9.92 7.07 -1.99
CA ASN A 153 8.90 7.64 -2.88
C ASN A 153 8.28 8.91 -2.28
N ALA A 154 7.88 8.86 -1.01
CA ALA A 154 7.21 9.97 -0.34
C ALA A 154 7.48 9.98 1.17
N LEU A 155 7.41 11.17 1.77
CA LEU A 155 7.31 11.39 3.21
C LEU A 155 6.20 12.41 3.47
N GLN A 156 5.17 12.00 4.20
CA GLN A 156 3.96 12.82 4.34
C GLN A 156 3.20 12.53 5.64
N ASN A 157 2.19 13.34 5.93
CA ASN A 157 1.19 13.05 6.97
C ASN A 157 -0.09 12.46 6.33
N HIS A 158 -0.78 11.61 7.09
CA HIS A 158 -2.10 11.08 6.72
C HIS A 158 -3.25 11.72 7.51
N PHE A 159 -2.94 12.35 8.64
CA PHE A 159 -3.92 12.86 9.59
C PHE A 159 -3.71 14.35 9.85
N LEU A 160 -4.80 15.07 10.13
CA LEU A 160 -4.80 16.36 10.82
C LEU A 160 -5.06 16.13 12.32
N GLU A 161 -4.67 17.08 13.16
CA GLU A 161 -4.91 17.05 14.62
C GLU A 161 -4.49 15.72 15.29
N LEU A 162 -3.37 15.16 14.84
CA LEU A 162 -2.81 13.91 15.32
C LEU A 162 -1.80 14.15 16.45
N GLN A 163 -1.92 13.36 17.53
CA GLN A 163 -0.94 13.31 18.61
C GLN A 163 -0.64 11.85 19.02
N PRO A 164 0.64 11.42 19.16
CA PRO A 164 1.84 12.18 18.76
C PRO A 164 1.92 12.31 17.24
N GLN A 165 2.64 13.33 16.76
CA GLN A 165 2.86 13.49 15.33
C GLN A 165 3.75 12.37 14.77
N VAL A 166 3.30 11.75 13.68
CA VAL A 166 4.08 10.80 12.88
C VAL A 166 4.13 11.23 11.42
N LYS A 167 5.10 10.68 10.69
CA LYS A 167 5.20 10.71 9.23
C LYS A 167 5.10 9.30 8.68
N PHE A 168 4.56 9.23 7.48
CA PHE A 168 4.43 8.03 6.67
C PHE A 168 5.48 8.10 5.56
N LEU A 169 6.46 7.22 5.63
CA LEU A 169 7.50 7.07 4.62
C LEU A 169 7.11 5.94 3.68
N HIS A 170 7.05 6.24 2.38
CA HIS A 170 6.69 5.29 1.33
C HIS A 170 7.88 4.95 0.47
N GLY A 171 7.95 3.71 -0.03
CA GLY A 171 8.97 3.27 -0.96
C GLY A 171 8.60 1.99 -1.70
N THR A 172 9.29 1.79 -2.82
CA THR A 172 9.17 0.60 -3.67
C THR A 172 10.57 0.09 -4.03
N THR A 173 10.77 -1.22 -4.00
CA THR A 173 12.02 -1.87 -4.40
C THR A 173 11.72 -3.17 -5.13
N ILE A 174 12.61 -3.58 -6.03
CA ILE A 174 12.56 -4.83 -6.77
C ILE A 174 13.86 -5.61 -6.52
N GLY A 175 13.75 -6.92 -6.30
CA GLY A 175 14.90 -7.79 -6.08
C GLY A 175 14.56 -9.08 -5.35
N ASP A 176 15.57 -9.68 -4.73
CA ASP A 176 15.42 -10.85 -3.85
C ASP A 176 14.63 -10.49 -2.58
N ALA A 177 13.57 -11.25 -2.30
CA ALA A 177 12.61 -10.89 -1.26
C ALA A 177 13.22 -10.90 0.15
N VAL A 178 14.05 -11.91 0.46
CA VAL A 178 14.69 -12.05 1.77
C VAL A 178 15.75 -10.97 1.99
N THR A 179 16.52 -10.62 0.95
CA THR A 179 17.49 -9.53 1.00
C THR A 179 16.80 -8.19 1.23
N ILE A 180 15.70 -7.93 0.53
CA ILE A 180 14.89 -6.73 0.74
C ILE A 180 14.34 -6.71 2.17
N ALA A 181 13.77 -7.82 2.66
CA ALA A 181 13.25 -7.90 4.01
C ALA A 181 14.31 -7.55 5.07
N LYS A 182 15.53 -8.09 4.94
CA LYS A 182 16.65 -7.80 5.84
C LYS A 182 17.06 -6.32 5.79
N ALA A 183 17.12 -5.74 4.60
CA ALA A 183 17.42 -4.32 4.42
C ALA A 183 16.38 -3.42 5.10
N LEU A 184 15.08 -3.70 4.89
CA LEU A 184 13.99 -2.95 5.53
C LEU A 184 13.98 -3.14 7.05
N ARG A 185 14.26 -4.36 7.54
CA ARG A 185 14.41 -4.65 8.97
C ARG A 185 15.54 -3.84 9.59
N THR A 186 16.71 -3.78 8.95
CA THR A 186 17.87 -2.99 9.40
C THR A 186 17.53 -1.50 9.48
N ALA A 187 16.82 -0.97 8.48
CA ALA A 187 16.37 0.42 8.49
C ALA A 187 15.40 0.70 9.64
N LEU A 188 14.34 -0.12 9.77
CA LEU A 188 13.33 0.04 10.83
C LEU A 188 13.90 -0.14 12.24
N SER A 189 14.98 -0.90 12.43
CA SER A 189 15.69 -1.00 13.71
C SER A 189 16.30 0.32 14.21
N GLN A 190 16.36 1.36 13.37
CA GLN A 190 16.73 2.72 13.80
C GLN A 190 15.56 3.52 14.40
N SER A 191 14.41 2.87 14.57
CA SER A 191 13.21 3.41 15.23
C SER A 191 12.80 2.54 16.42
N LYS A 192 11.77 2.95 17.15
CA LYS A 192 11.15 2.13 18.21
C LYS A 192 10.07 1.17 17.70
N GLN A 193 9.92 1.01 16.38
CA GLN A 193 8.93 0.11 15.77
C GLN A 193 8.97 -1.28 16.42
N PRO A 194 7.86 -1.74 17.04
CA PRO A 194 7.73 -3.10 17.50
C PRO A 194 7.67 -4.08 16.33
N PHE A 195 8.32 -5.23 16.48
CA PHE A 195 8.31 -6.32 15.48
C PHE A 195 7.38 -7.43 15.96
N GLN A 196 6.09 -7.09 16.00
CA GLN A 196 5.03 -7.93 16.51
C GLN A 196 3.76 -7.69 15.70
N SER A 197 3.04 -8.77 15.36
CA SER A 197 1.71 -8.69 14.74
C SER A 197 0.61 -8.40 15.76
N SER A 198 -0.48 -7.80 15.28
CA SER A 198 -1.74 -7.79 16.03
C SER A 198 -2.54 -9.07 15.76
N SER A 199 -3.20 -9.59 16.80
CA SER A 199 -4.23 -10.62 16.65
C SER A 199 -5.60 -9.98 16.38
N PRO A 200 -6.52 -10.67 15.68
CA PRO A 200 -7.91 -10.23 15.58
C PRO A 200 -8.57 -10.14 16.96
N GLY A 201 -9.40 -9.12 17.15
CA GLY A 201 -10.20 -8.92 18.36
C GLY A 201 -11.65 -8.60 18.02
N THR A 202 -12.53 -8.55 19.01
CA THR A 202 -13.94 -8.18 18.80
C THR A 202 -14.07 -6.69 18.50
N THR A 203 -14.72 -6.33 17.39
CA THR A 203 -14.89 -4.93 16.95
C THR A 203 -16.03 -4.21 17.67
N GLY A 204 -17.07 -4.93 18.07
CA GLY A 204 -18.31 -4.33 18.60
C GLY A 204 -19.14 -3.60 17.55
N LEU A 205 -18.92 -3.88 16.26
CA LEU A 205 -19.60 -3.26 15.13
C LEU A 205 -20.36 -4.31 14.30
N ALA A 206 -21.33 -3.86 13.50
CA ALA A 206 -22.04 -4.68 12.53
C ALA A 206 -21.19 -4.93 11.27
N ASN A 207 -20.06 -5.64 11.43
CA ASN A 207 -18.99 -5.75 10.42
C ASN A 207 -19.49 -6.11 9.02
N GLN A 208 -20.25 -7.21 8.91
CA GLN A 208 -20.77 -7.68 7.63
C GLN A 208 -21.69 -6.65 6.95
N GLN A 209 -22.50 -5.93 7.73
CA GLN A 209 -23.38 -4.89 7.19
C GLN A 209 -22.58 -3.68 6.71
N ILE A 210 -21.57 -3.24 7.48
CA ILE A 210 -20.67 -2.16 7.08
C ILE A 210 -19.94 -2.53 5.78
N ALA A 211 -19.37 -3.74 5.72
CA ALA A 211 -18.65 -4.22 4.55
C ALA A 211 -19.56 -4.34 3.32
N SER A 212 -20.78 -4.85 3.49
CA SER A 212 -21.79 -4.94 2.42
C SER A 212 -22.22 -3.57 1.90
N ILE A 213 -22.46 -2.61 2.80
CA ILE A 213 -22.79 -1.22 2.41
C ILE A 213 -21.66 -0.61 1.61
N ILE A 214 -20.40 -0.77 2.03
CA ILE A 214 -19.23 -0.22 1.32
C ILE A 214 -18.91 -1.02 0.03
N GLY A 215 -19.23 -2.31 -0.01
CA GLY A 215 -18.98 -3.21 -1.13
C GLY A 215 -17.54 -3.65 -1.21
N GLY A 216 -16.91 -3.91 -0.06
CA GLY A 216 -15.50 -4.28 0.03
C GLY A 216 -15.29 -5.57 0.81
N MET A 217 -14.04 -6.04 0.79
CA MET A 217 -13.62 -7.20 1.57
C MET A 217 -13.26 -6.77 2.99
N GLU A 218 -13.82 -7.46 3.99
CA GLU A 218 -13.52 -7.18 5.39
C GLU A 218 -12.29 -7.93 5.90
N LYS A 219 -11.55 -7.28 6.80
CA LYS A 219 -10.48 -7.85 7.62
C LYS A 219 -10.56 -7.24 9.01
N ILE A 220 -10.21 -8.01 10.04
CA ILE A 220 -10.17 -7.52 11.42
C ILE A 220 -8.76 -7.65 11.97
N SER A 221 -8.26 -6.56 12.57
CA SER A 221 -6.99 -6.54 13.29
C SER A 221 -7.13 -5.62 14.50
N ASP A 222 -6.72 -6.08 15.70
CA ASP A 222 -6.82 -5.30 16.95
C ASP A 222 -8.22 -4.66 17.18
N SER A 223 -9.30 -5.42 17.00
CA SER A 223 -10.69 -4.91 17.10
C SER A 223 -11.05 -3.76 16.15
N VAL A 224 -10.24 -3.47 15.14
CA VAL A 224 -10.55 -2.54 14.05
C VAL A 224 -11.03 -3.35 12.86
N LEU A 225 -12.16 -2.93 12.28
CA LEU A 225 -12.67 -3.46 11.02
C LEU A 225 -12.07 -2.67 9.86
N SER A 226 -11.30 -3.32 9.01
CA SER A 226 -10.82 -2.79 7.75
C SER A 226 -11.73 -3.27 6.62
N VAL A 227 -12.15 -2.37 5.73
CA VAL A 227 -12.87 -2.70 4.50
C VAL A 227 -12.06 -2.22 3.31
N ALA A 228 -11.59 -3.15 2.49
CA ALA A 228 -10.79 -2.89 1.31
C ALA A 228 -11.64 -2.92 0.04
N VAL A 229 -11.53 -1.87 -0.79
CA VAL A 229 -12.24 -1.76 -2.08
C VAL A 229 -11.21 -1.62 -3.20
N ALA A 230 -11.18 -2.62 -4.08
CA ALA A 230 -10.27 -2.64 -5.22
C ALA A 230 -10.73 -1.68 -6.32
N ARG A 231 -9.82 -1.36 -7.23
CA ARG A 231 -10.10 -0.60 -8.45
C ARG A 231 -10.34 -1.53 -9.65
N ASN A 232 -11.10 -1.07 -10.65
CA ASN A 232 -11.27 -1.80 -11.92
C ASN A 232 -10.09 -1.59 -12.88
N GLU A 233 -9.31 -0.52 -12.69
CA GLU A 233 -8.12 -0.26 -13.47
C GLU A 233 -7.09 -1.39 -13.34
N THR A 234 -6.39 -1.66 -14.44
CA THR A 234 -5.11 -2.38 -14.36
C THR A 234 -4.06 -1.39 -13.89
N ILE A 235 -3.55 -1.60 -12.68
CA ILE A 235 -2.57 -0.73 -12.05
C ILE A 235 -1.18 -1.34 -12.24
N CYS A 236 -0.25 -0.56 -12.77
CA CYS A 236 1.13 -0.97 -13.00
C CYS A 236 2.09 -0.01 -12.31
N GLU A 237 3.22 -0.52 -11.85
CA GLU A 237 4.36 0.30 -11.42
C GLU A 237 5.66 -0.34 -11.91
N LEU A 238 6.59 0.49 -12.37
CA LEU A 238 7.88 0.02 -12.94
C LEU A 238 7.72 -1.06 -14.03
N GLY A 239 6.59 -1.04 -14.75
CA GLY A 239 6.28 -2.01 -15.82
C GLY A 239 5.60 -3.30 -15.36
N HIS A 240 5.33 -3.47 -14.06
CA HIS A 240 4.70 -4.67 -13.50
C HIS A 240 3.28 -4.39 -13.03
N VAL A 241 2.34 -5.27 -13.37
CA VAL A 241 0.96 -5.22 -12.88
C VAL A 241 0.93 -5.52 -11.38
N LEU A 242 0.31 -4.65 -10.60
CA LEU A 242 0.17 -4.79 -9.16
C LEU A 242 -1.13 -5.49 -8.79
N LYS A 243 -1.08 -6.37 -7.79
CA LYS A 243 -2.28 -6.90 -7.13
C LYS A 243 -2.90 -5.81 -6.24
N PRO A 244 -4.21 -5.83 -5.99
CA PRO A 244 -4.89 -4.81 -5.18
C PRO A 244 -4.25 -4.57 -3.80
N THR A 245 -3.72 -5.63 -3.17
CA THR A 245 -3.10 -5.61 -1.84
C THR A 245 -1.68 -5.01 -1.83
N MET A 246 -1.14 -4.66 -2.99
CA MET A 246 0.11 -3.91 -3.14
C MET A 246 -0.13 -2.40 -2.92
N GLN A 247 -0.86 -2.03 -1.85
CA GLN A 247 -1.14 -0.63 -1.48
C GLN A 247 -1.84 0.18 -2.60
N VAL A 248 -2.67 -0.48 -3.40
CA VAL A 248 -3.40 0.13 -4.52
C VAL A 248 -4.91 -0.18 -4.48
N SER A 249 -5.46 -0.23 -3.26
CA SER A 249 -6.89 -0.34 -2.97
C SER A 249 -7.31 0.77 -2.02
N SER A 250 -8.57 1.20 -2.09
CA SER A 250 -9.12 2.09 -1.07
C SER A 250 -9.35 1.30 0.21
N MET A 251 -9.10 1.89 1.37
CA MET A 251 -9.18 1.22 2.67
C MET A 251 -9.93 2.09 3.68
N PHE A 252 -10.86 1.47 4.41
CA PHE A 252 -11.65 2.13 5.44
C PHE A 252 -11.57 1.36 6.76
N ASN A 253 -10.99 1.99 7.78
CA ASN A 253 -10.73 1.35 9.08
C ASN A 253 -11.67 1.92 10.13
N PHE A 254 -12.59 1.09 10.61
CA PHE A 254 -13.59 1.42 11.62
C PHE A 254 -13.20 0.90 12.99
N GLN A 255 -13.29 1.77 13.98
CA GLN A 255 -13.11 1.44 15.39
C GLN A 255 -14.34 1.87 16.17
N ALA A 256 -14.92 0.96 16.96
CA ALA A 256 -15.95 1.34 17.92
C ALA A 256 -15.41 2.35 18.95
N ILE A 257 -16.22 3.36 19.24
CA ILE A 257 -16.00 4.35 20.30
C ILE A 257 -17.24 4.40 21.21
N ALA A 258 -17.22 5.23 22.25
CA ALA A 258 -18.32 5.32 23.21
C ALA A 258 -19.68 5.63 22.57
N ASN A 259 -20.76 5.26 23.26
CA ASN A 259 -22.15 5.53 22.88
C ASN A 259 -22.59 4.93 21.54
N GLY A 260 -22.07 3.75 21.19
CA GLY A 260 -22.46 3.02 19.97
C GLY A 260 -22.01 3.70 18.67
N ARG A 261 -21.04 4.61 18.74
CA ARG A 261 -20.47 5.31 17.58
C ARG A 261 -19.21 4.59 17.08
N ALA A 262 -18.75 4.95 15.90
CA ALA A 262 -17.44 4.58 15.38
C ALA A 262 -16.61 5.81 15.03
N ALA A 263 -15.29 5.67 15.11
CA ALA A 263 -14.33 6.47 14.38
C ALA A 263 -13.91 5.72 13.11
N VAL A 264 -13.75 6.44 12.00
CA VAL A 264 -13.30 5.86 10.74
C VAL A 264 -12.19 6.69 10.13
N HIS A 265 -11.08 6.04 9.77
CA HIS A 265 -10.07 6.59 8.87
C HIS A 265 -10.26 5.96 7.48
N GLY A 266 -10.33 6.79 6.45
CA GLY A 266 -10.48 6.37 5.07
C GLY A 266 -9.31 6.84 4.22
N GLU A 267 -8.75 5.93 3.44
CA GLU A 267 -7.79 6.20 2.37
C GLU A 267 -8.44 5.82 1.04
N CYS A 268 -8.62 6.79 0.15
CA CYS A 268 -9.13 6.56 -1.19
C CYS A 268 -8.00 6.69 -2.21
N ILE A 269 -7.79 5.67 -3.03
CA ILE A 269 -6.91 5.75 -4.21
C ILE A 269 -7.73 6.26 -5.40
N LEU A 270 -7.35 7.42 -5.95
CA LEU A 270 -8.17 8.23 -6.86
C LEU A 270 -7.40 8.62 -8.11
N LEU A 271 -8.05 8.50 -9.27
CA LEU A 271 -7.54 9.13 -10.49
C LEU A 271 -7.53 10.66 -10.30
N PRO A 272 -6.69 11.42 -11.02
CA PRO A 272 -6.64 12.88 -10.91
C PRO A 272 -8.01 13.53 -11.10
N SER A 273 -8.85 12.98 -11.99
CA SER A 273 -10.21 13.45 -12.26
C SER A 273 -11.23 13.16 -11.16
N GLU A 274 -10.93 12.25 -10.23
CA GLU A 274 -11.86 11.80 -9.17
C GLU A 274 -11.65 12.56 -7.86
N VAL A 275 -10.46 13.16 -7.64
CA VAL A 275 -10.05 13.76 -6.36
C VAL A 275 -11.04 14.81 -5.85
N ASP A 276 -11.40 15.80 -6.67
CA ASP A 276 -12.28 16.90 -6.25
C ASP A 276 -13.71 16.41 -5.94
N ALA A 277 -14.24 15.52 -6.77
CA ALA A 277 -15.58 14.95 -6.58
C ALA A 277 -15.67 14.15 -5.27
N VAL A 278 -14.69 13.29 -5.00
CA VAL A 278 -14.62 12.52 -3.76
C VAL A 278 -14.46 13.42 -2.54
N ALA A 279 -13.56 14.41 -2.60
CA ALA A 279 -13.34 15.35 -1.50
C ALA A 279 -14.63 16.14 -1.17
N ARG A 280 -15.36 16.62 -2.18
CA ARG A 280 -16.64 17.33 -1.99
C ARG A 280 -17.70 16.44 -1.37
N THR A 281 -17.82 15.19 -1.83
CA THR A 281 -18.78 14.23 -1.28
C THR A 281 -18.47 13.95 0.18
N LEU A 282 -17.21 13.68 0.53
CA LEU A 282 -16.79 13.47 1.91
C LEU A 282 -17.08 14.69 2.80
N ARG A 283 -16.76 15.91 2.34
CA ARG A 283 -17.08 17.14 3.09
C ARG A 283 -18.59 17.38 3.26
N LYS A 284 -19.42 17.04 2.26
CA LYS A 284 -20.88 17.09 2.37
C LYS A 284 -21.41 16.20 3.49
N HIS A 285 -20.71 15.10 3.76
CA HIS A 285 -20.98 14.16 4.84
C HIS A 285 -20.17 14.42 6.12
N SER A 286 -19.59 15.62 6.26
CA SER A 286 -18.81 16.06 7.42
C SER A 286 -17.58 15.18 7.74
N PHE A 287 -17.06 14.44 6.77
CA PHE A 287 -15.73 13.83 6.88
C PHE A 287 -14.67 14.90 6.74
N GLU A 288 -13.73 14.98 7.67
CA GLU A 288 -12.56 15.84 7.49
C GLU A 288 -11.66 15.25 6.40
N VAL A 289 -11.32 16.05 5.40
CA VAL A 289 -10.34 15.69 4.36
C VAL A 289 -8.96 16.04 4.92
N MET A 290 -8.17 15.01 5.20
CA MET A 290 -6.94 15.12 6.00
C MET A 290 -5.71 15.45 5.16
N ALA A 291 -5.59 14.81 4.00
CA ALA A 291 -4.45 14.98 3.09
C ALA A 291 -4.80 14.48 1.69
N VAL A 292 -4.15 15.04 0.69
CA VAL A 292 -4.09 14.49 -0.68
C VAL A 292 -2.64 14.53 -1.14
N HIS A 293 -2.12 13.39 -1.56
CA HIS A 293 -0.75 13.25 -2.03
C HIS A 293 -0.61 11.99 -2.87
N ASN A 294 0.58 11.71 -3.38
CA ASN A 294 0.87 10.52 -4.16
C ASN A 294 1.95 9.71 -3.42
N HIS A 295 1.72 8.41 -3.25
CA HIS A 295 2.66 7.51 -2.55
C HIS A 295 3.74 6.98 -3.50
N GLU A 296 3.56 7.13 -4.82
CA GLU A 296 4.18 6.32 -5.86
C GLU A 296 4.75 7.11 -7.03
N LEU A 297 6.06 7.03 -7.22
CA LEU A 297 6.75 7.81 -8.26
C LEU A 297 6.48 7.33 -9.69
N PHE A 298 6.21 6.04 -9.90
CA PHE A 298 6.13 5.43 -11.24
C PHE A 298 4.86 4.61 -11.47
N ILE A 299 3.80 4.87 -10.69
CA ILE A 299 2.51 4.22 -10.85
C ILE A 299 1.78 4.67 -12.12
N ARG A 300 1.06 3.75 -12.76
CA ARG A 300 0.21 3.97 -13.92
C ARG A 300 -1.12 3.22 -13.81
N PRO A 301 -2.27 3.85 -14.10
CA PRO A 301 -2.41 5.30 -14.32
C PRO A 301 -1.97 6.10 -13.08
N LEU A 302 -1.77 7.41 -13.25
CA LEU A 302 -1.41 8.26 -12.12
C LEU A 302 -2.55 8.21 -11.09
N PHE A 303 -2.21 8.03 -9.81
CA PHE A 303 -3.15 8.03 -8.70
C PHE A 303 -2.75 9.03 -7.62
N TYR A 304 -3.74 9.50 -6.88
CA TYR A 304 -3.60 10.26 -5.65
C TYR A 304 -4.33 9.54 -4.53
N TYR A 305 -3.80 9.65 -3.32
CA TYR A 305 -4.33 9.07 -2.11
C TYR A 305 -4.95 10.20 -1.29
N LEU A 306 -6.26 10.13 -1.11
CA LEU A 306 -7.01 11.07 -0.28
C LEU A 306 -7.30 10.40 1.07
N HIS A 307 -6.79 11.02 2.12
CA HIS A 307 -7.04 10.61 3.50
C HIS A 307 -8.20 11.39 4.09
N SER A 308 -9.03 10.73 4.86
CA SER A 308 -10.20 11.32 5.50
C SER A 308 -10.46 10.67 6.86
N PHE A 309 -11.13 11.39 7.76
CA PHE A 309 -11.58 10.81 9.01
C PHE A 309 -12.86 11.45 9.53
N SER A 310 -13.66 10.65 10.22
CA SER A 310 -14.94 11.07 10.78
C SER A 310 -15.33 10.22 11.99
N THR A 311 -16.30 10.70 12.76
CA THR A 311 -16.92 9.94 13.85
C THR A 311 -18.45 10.02 13.78
N GLY A 312 -19.15 8.93 14.00
CA GLY A 312 -20.59 8.88 13.75
C GLY A 312 -21.23 7.51 14.00
N GLU A 313 -22.49 7.37 13.59
CA GLU A 313 -23.16 6.07 13.58
C GLU A 313 -22.51 5.18 12.49
N PRO A 314 -22.09 3.94 12.80
CA PRO A 314 -21.27 3.13 11.90
C PRO A 314 -21.88 2.85 10.52
N LEU A 315 -23.17 2.52 10.43
CA LEU A 315 -23.82 2.19 9.16
C LEU A 315 -24.02 3.43 8.27
N THR A 316 -24.30 4.58 8.89
CA THR A 316 -24.40 5.89 8.24
C THR A 316 -23.03 6.31 7.67
N LEU A 317 -21.95 6.13 8.43
CA LEU A 317 -20.59 6.38 7.94
C LEU A 317 -20.26 5.49 6.73
N ALA A 318 -20.65 4.21 6.77
CA ALA A 318 -20.48 3.27 5.66
C ALA A 318 -21.22 3.73 4.39
N GLN A 319 -22.44 4.26 4.53
CA GLN A 319 -23.23 4.81 3.41
C GLN A 319 -22.55 6.04 2.81
N TYR A 320 -22.02 6.95 3.63
CA TYR A 320 -21.32 8.13 3.16
C TYR A 320 -20.01 7.79 2.43
N ILE A 321 -19.31 6.77 2.89
CA ILE A 321 -18.15 6.21 2.18
C ILE A 321 -18.56 5.63 0.84
N ARG A 322 -19.67 4.88 0.78
CA ARG A 322 -20.22 4.36 -0.48
C ARG A 322 -20.53 5.49 -1.47
N ASP A 323 -21.16 6.57 -1.02
CA ASP A 323 -21.48 7.73 -1.87
C ASP A 323 -20.22 8.36 -2.47
N ALA A 324 -19.14 8.43 -1.70
CA ALA A 324 -17.84 8.89 -2.17
C ALA A 324 -17.23 7.92 -3.19
N LEU A 325 -17.23 6.62 -2.92
CA LEU A 325 -16.72 5.59 -3.84
C LEU A 325 -17.51 5.52 -5.16
N ASN A 326 -18.81 5.84 -5.15
CA ASN A 326 -19.63 5.94 -6.37
C ASN A 326 -19.16 7.06 -7.32
N GLN A 327 -18.27 7.96 -6.89
CA GLN A 327 -17.60 8.93 -7.76
C GLN A 327 -16.35 8.35 -8.46
N THR A 328 -16.07 7.07 -8.28
CA THR A 328 -14.84 6.42 -8.74
C THR A 328 -15.14 5.14 -9.52
N ASN A 329 -14.15 4.64 -10.25
CA ASN A 329 -14.22 3.33 -10.89
C ASN A 329 -13.85 2.16 -9.94
N SER A 330 -14.48 2.14 -8.76
CA SER A 330 -14.30 1.10 -7.76
C SER A 330 -14.91 -0.24 -8.20
N ARG A 331 -14.27 -1.33 -7.80
CA ARG A 331 -14.75 -2.70 -7.98
C ARG A 331 -15.37 -3.21 -6.68
N PHE A 332 -16.69 -3.22 -6.64
CA PHE A 332 -17.44 -3.72 -5.50
C PHE A 332 -17.64 -5.23 -5.55
N VAL A 333 -17.74 -5.84 -4.37
CA VAL A 333 -18.05 -7.27 -4.17
C VAL A 333 -19.39 -7.45 -3.47
#